data_AF-A0A080Z5G5-F1
#
_entry.id   AF-A0A080Z5G5-F1
#
_cell.length_a   1.000
_cell.length_b   1.000
_cell.length_c   1.000
_cell.angle_alpha   90.00
_cell.angle_beta   90.00
_cell.angle_gamma   90.00
#
_symmetry.space_group_name_H-M   'P 1'
#
loop_
_entity.id
_entity.type
_entity.pdbx_description
1 polymer ?
#
loop_
_entity_poly.entity_id
_entity_poly.type
_entity_poly.pdbx_seq_one_letter_code
_entity_poly.pdbx_strand_id
1 'polypeptide(L)'
;MVAIQSTDASNSTSKGDLNGWYPCSEYTFSDEGSSTGQVAQCAVYSAPLCYPGICETPPGVNSEVDVFVKRLPATAADPATTTNVWLLQGGPGASSTDLEISMATLHSELEGTVNVYTMDHRGTGRSTKLDCVAAQVTTTGSPWGDEIDPSEVPAYA
;
A
#
# COMPACT_ATOMS: atom_id res chain seq x y z
N MET A 1 -40.76 2.98 -25.55
CA MET A 1 -40.55 3.65 -24.25
C MET A 1 -39.20 3.19 -23.74
N VAL A 2 -38.21 4.09 -23.74
CA VAL A 2 -36.87 3.81 -23.20
C VAL A 2 -36.89 4.26 -21.75
N ALA A 3 -36.70 3.33 -20.82
CA ALA A 3 -36.55 3.66 -19.41
C ALA A 3 -35.10 4.10 -19.17
N ILE A 4 -34.90 5.38 -18.89
CA ILE A 4 -33.62 5.92 -18.44
C ILE A 4 -33.64 5.76 -16.92
N GLN A 5 -32.92 4.75 -16.40
CA GLN A 5 -32.65 4.68 -14.96
C GLN A 5 -31.47 5.59 -14.66
N SER A 6 -31.76 6.71 -14.00
CA SER A 6 -30.76 7.55 -13.36
C SER A 6 -30.20 6.76 -12.17
N THR A 7 -28.96 6.33 -12.25
CA THR A 7 -28.22 5.90 -11.06
C THR A 7 -27.81 7.15 -10.31
N ASP A 8 -28.38 7.37 -9.13
CA ASP A 8 -27.92 8.40 -8.22
C ASP A 8 -26.45 8.13 -7.89
N ALA A 9 -25.58 9.08 -8.26
CA ALA A 9 -24.22 9.11 -7.75
C ALA A 9 -24.34 9.28 -6.24
N SER A 10 -24.07 8.22 -5.49
CA SER A 10 -23.91 8.30 -4.05
C SER A 10 -22.77 9.28 -3.80
N ASN A 11 -23.11 10.48 -3.38
CA ASN A 11 -22.14 11.50 -3.00
C ASN A 11 -21.55 11.07 -1.66
N SER A 12 -20.64 10.08 -1.70
CA SER A 12 -19.82 9.75 -0.55
C SER A 12 -18.82 10.89 -0.39
N THR A 13 -19.18 11.89 0.40
CA THR A 13 -18.20 12.72 1.08
C THR A 13 -17.37 11.81 1.99
N SER A 14 -16.37 11.09 1.45
CA SER A 14 -15.42 10.28 2.22
C SER A 14 -14.40 11.21 2.89
N LYS A 15 -14.90 12.02 3.82
CA LYS A 15 -14.04 12.78 4.72
C LYS A 15 -13.56 11.80 5.81
N GLY A 16 -12.51 11.05 5.51
CA GLY A 16 -11.68 10.41 6.55
C GLY A 16 -11.49 8.89 6.48
N ASP A 17 -11.27 8.30 5.32
CA ASP A 17 -10.80 6.90 5.25
C ASP A 17 -9.27 6.80 5.49
N LEU A 18 -8.54 7.92 5.36
CA LEU A 18 -7.13 8.01 5.67
C LEU A 18 -6.93 8.44 7.13
N ASN A 19 -6.11 7.70 7.89
CA ASN A 19 -5.85 7.96 9.32
C ASN A 19 -4.97 9.20 9.61
N GLY A 20 -4.61 9.97 8.58
CA GLY A 20 -3.73 11.13 8.68
C GLY A 20 -2.26 10.78 8.50
N TRP A 21 -1.47 11.76 8.06
CA TRP A 21 -0.05 11.58 7.80
C TRP A 21 0.76 11.69 9.09
N TYR A 22 1.62 10.71 9.35
CA TYR A 22 2.58 10.72 10.46
C TYR A 22 4.00 10.48 9.95
N PRO A 23 5.03 11.02 10.62
CA PRO A 23 6.42 10.77 10.22
C PRO A 23 6.76 9.29 10.38
N CYS A 24 7.49 8.74 9.42
CA CYS A 24 7.99 7.37 9.44
C CYS A 24 9.43 7.32 8.90
N SER A 25 10.09 6.17 9.02
CA SER A 25 11.43 5.99 8.49
C SER A 25 11.41 6.07 6.95
N GLU A 26 12.46 6.68 6.39
CA GLU A 26 12.69 6.74 4.95
C GLU A 26 12.74 5.32 4.37
N TYR A 27 13.61 4.49 4.94
CA TYR A 27 13.72 3.05 4.67
C TYR A 27 13.09 2.23 5.79
N THR A 28 12.40 1.16 5.42
CA THR A 28 11.79 0.22 6.37
C THR A 28 12.86 -0.62 7.06
N PHE A 29 13.86 -1.07 6.30
CA PHE A 29 15.00 -1.83 6.82
C PHE A 29 16.26 -0.96 6.80
N SER A 30 17.06 -1.05 7.87
CA SER A 30 18.21 -0.15 8.09
C SER A 30 19.41 -0.44 7.18
N ASP A 31 19.45 -1.61 6.54
CA ASP A 31 20.49 -2.08 5.64
C ASP A 31 20.22 -1.75 4.17
N GLU A 32 18.99 -1.34 3.83
CA GLU A 32 18.60 -0.98 2.46
C GLU A 32 19.03 0.44 2.05
N GLY A 33 19.51 1.26 2.98
CA GLY A 33 19.98 2.60 2.66
C GLY A 33 20.44 3.40 3.88
N SER A 34 21.29 4.40 3.62
CA SER A 34 21.54 5.47 4.61
C SER A 34 20.52 6.57 4.43
N SER A 35 19.98 7.09 5.53
CA SER A 35 19.02 8.19 5.45
C SER A 35 19.62 9.39 4.73
N THR A 36 18.87 9.94 3.80
CA THR A 36 19.21 11.17 3.07
C THR A 36 18.82 12.43 3.86
N GLY A 37 18.26 12.27 5.07
CA GLY A 37 17.70 13.35 5.87
C GLY A 37 16.28 13.76 5.46
N GLN A 38 15.68 13.07 4.48
CA GLN A 38 14.29 13.27 4.07
C GLN A 38 13.34 12.72 5.13
N VAL A 39 12.27 13.46 5.43
CA VAL A 39 11.23 13.02 6.37
C VAL A 39 10.10 12.36 5.59
N ALA A 40 10.13 11.04 5.50
CA ALA A 40 9.03 10.28 4.96
C ALA A 40 7.79 10.40 5.85
N GLN A 41 6.63 10.34 5.21
CA GLN A 41 5.33 10.33 5.87
C GLN A 41 4.56 9.09 5.47
N CYS A 42 3.93 8.46 6.44
CA CYS A 42 3.12 7.27 6.25
C CYS A 42 1.68 7.52 6.69
N ALA A 43 0.77 6.74 6.13
CA ALA A 43 -0.64 6.75 6.48
C ALA A 43 -1.25 5.38 6.12
N VAL A 44 -2.43 5.12 6.66
CA VAL A 44 -3.26 3.96 6.34
C VAL A 44 -4.60 4.45 5.83
N TYR A 45 -5.00 3.95 4.67
CA TYR A 45 -6.31 4.14 4.08
C TYR A 45 -7.16 2.90 4.35
N SER A 46 -8.30 3.06 5.03
CA SER A 46 -9.27 1.98 5.21
C SER A 46 -10.15 1.88 3.96
N ALA A 47 -9.98 0.80 3.21
CA ALA A 47 -10.74 0.52 1.99
C ALA A 47 -11.80 -0.55 2.27
N PRO A 48 -12.96 -0.55 1.58
CA PRO A 48 -13.90 -1.66 1.70
C PRO A 48 -13.28 -2.95 1.14
N LEU A 49 -13.47 -4.07 1.85
CA LEU A 49 -13.15 -5.41 1.35
C LEU A 49 -13.99 -5.73 0.11
N CYS A 50 -15.27 -5.39 0.16
CA CYS A 50 -16.23 -5.53 -0.93
C CYS A 50 -16.78 -4.17 -1.33
N TYR A 51 -16.51 -3.75 -2.57
CA TYR A 51 -17.08 -2.51 -3.10
C TYR A 51 -18.58 -2.67 -3.38
N PRO A 52 -19.40 -1.64 -3.11
CA PRO A 52 -20.84 -1.67 -3.34
C PRO A 52 -21.19 -2.10 -4.78
N GLY A 53 -22.11 -3.06 -4.91
CA GLY A 53 -22.56 -3.58 -6.21
C GLY A 53 -21.64 -4.61 -6.87
N ILE A 54 -20.49 -4.92 -6.28
CA ILE A 54 -19.56 -5.95 -6.78
C ILE A 54 -19.66 -7.24 -5.96
N CYS A 55 -19.63 -7.14 -4.63
CA CYS A 55 -19.78 -8.27 -3.72
C CYS A 55 -20.34 -7.84 -2.36
N GLU A 56 -20.70 -8.83 -1.55
CA GLU A 56 -21.09 -8.64 -0.15
C GLU A 56 -20.02 -9.25 0.76
N THR A 57 -19.66 -8.52 1.81
CA THR A 57 -18.77 -9.05 2.86
C THR A 57 -19.49 -10.17 3.61
N PRO A 58 -18.90 -11.39 3.70
CA PRO A 58 -19.53 -12.49 4.44
C PRO A 58 -19.72 -12.17 5.93
N PRO A 59 -20.75 -12.75 6.59
CA PRO A 59 -20.93 -12.59 8.02
C PRO A 59 -19.70 -13.01 8.82
N GLY A 60 -19.27 -12.18 9.76
CA GLY A 60 -18.10 -12.46 10.61
C GLY A 60 -16.74 -12.12 9.98
N VAL A 61 -16.70 -11.55 8.78
CA VAL A 61 -15.48 -11.05 8.13
C VAL A 61 -15.40 -9.54 8.30
N ASN A 62 -14.19 -9.00 8.49
CA ASN A 62 -13.98 -7.56 8.49
C ASN A 62 -14.38 -6.97 7.14
N SER A 63 -15.25 -5.96 7.14
CA SER A 63 -15.71 -5.29 5.92
C SER A 63 -14.70 -4.33 5.32
N GLU A 64 -13.59 -4.08 6.01
CA GLU A 64 -12.54 -3.16 5.59
C GLU A 64 -11.17 -3.86 5.53
N VAL A 65 -10.31 -3.31 4.68
CA VAL A 65 -8.90 -3.66 4.54
C VAL A 65 -8.05 -2.40 4.64
N ASP A 66 -7.02 -2.47 5.46
CA ASP A 66 -6.01 -1.42 5.59
C ASP A 66 -5.12 -1.42 4.35
N VAL A 67 -4.92 -0.24 3.77
CA VAL A 67 -3.98 0.01 2.69
C VAL A 67 -2.91 0.96 3.19
N PHE A 68 -1.69 0.45 3.36
CA PHE A 68 -0.55 1.25 3.75
C PHE A 68 -0.10 2.14 2.59
N VAL A 69 0.15 3.42 2.90
CA VAL A 69 0.65 4.42 1.96
C VAL A 69 1.86 5.13 2.57
N LYS A 70 2.91 5.33 1.78
CA LYS A 70 4.09 6.11 2.15
C LYS A 70 4.32 7.21 1.12
N ARG A 71 4.83 8.36 1.57
CA ARG A 71 5.25 9.46 0.70
C ARG A 71 6.52 10.13 1.17
N LEU A 72 7.26 10.68 0.21
CA LEU A 72 8.26 11.72 0.37
C LEU A 72 7.65 13.03 -0.12
N PRO A 73 7.25 13.94 0.79
CA PRO A 73 6.69 15.23 0.39
C PRO A 73 7.72 16.07 -0.35
N ALA A 74 7.27 16.95 -1.25
CA ALA A 74 8.13 17.96 -1.84
C ALA A 74 8.78 18.84 -0.76
N THR A 75 10.03 19.20 -0.97
CA THR A 75 10.82 20.05 -0.07
C THR A 75 11.17 21.39 -0.71
N ALA A 76 11.17 21.46 -2.04
CA ALA A 76 11.46 22.68 -2.82
C ALA A 76 10.19 23.37 -3.38
N ALA A 77 9.01 22.76 -3.18
CA ALA A 77 7.71 23.30 -3.59
C ALA A 77 6.65 22.98 -2.53
N ASP A 78 5.48 23.62 -2.61
CA ASP A 78 4.36 23.34 -1.70
C ASP A 78 3.80 21.92 -1.94
N PRO A 79 3.89 21.01 -0.95
CA PRO A 79 3.39 19.64 -1.06
C PRO A 79 1.89 19.54 -1.34
N ALA A 80 1.11 20.57 -1.00
CA ALA A 80 -0.35 20.56 -1.20
C ALA A 80 -0.76 20.82 -2.65
N THR A 81 0.12 21.43 -3.45
CA THR A 81 -0.22 21.92 -4.79
C THR A 81 0.70 21.41 -5.90
N THR A 82 1.84 20.83 -5.54
CA THR A 82 2.76 20.22 -6.52
C THR A 82 2.27 18.87 -7.07
N THR A 83 2.99 18.36 -8.06
CA THR A 83 2.70 17.08 -8.73
C THR A 83 2.99 15.90 -7.81
N ASN A 84 2.16 14.87 -7.91
CA ASN A 84 2.33 13.59 -7.23
C ASN A 84 2.79 12.53 -8.24
N VAL A 85 3.87 11.82 -7.94
CA VAL A 85 4.32 10.65 -8.69
C VAL A 85 4.12 9.41 -7.83
N TRP A 86 3.54 8.35 -8.41
CA TRP A 86 3.30 7.09 -7.71
C TRP A 86 4.19 5.99 -8.28
N LEU A 87 4.99 5.37 -7.42
CA LEU A 87 5.70 4.14 -7.71
C LEU A 87 4.85 3.00 -7.16
N LEU A 88 4.58 1.99 -7.98
CA LEU A 88 3.74 0.85 -7.59
C LEU A 88 4.52 -0.42 -7.82
N GLN A 89 4.63 -1.25 -6.78
CA GLN A 89 5.42 -2.46 -6.87
C GLN A 89 4.73 -3.49 -7.77
N GLY A 90 5.52 -4.12 -8.65
CA GLY A 90 5.06 -5.18 -9.54
C GLY A 90 4.88 -6.51 -8.80
N GLY A 91 4.92 -7.62 -9.54
CA GLY A 91 4.78 -8.96 -8.97
C GLY A 91 3.57 -9.70 -9.53
N PRO A 92 2.53 -10.03 -8.76
CA PRO A 92 2.01 -9.41 -7.54
C PRO A 92 2.55 -9.99 -6.22
N GLY A 93 2.18 -9.40 -5.08
CA GLY A 93 2.51 -9.91 -3.74
C GLY A 93 3.82 -9.38 -3.14
N ALA A 94 4.58 -8.58 -3.89
CA ALA A 94 5.79 -7.92 -3.39
C ALA A 94 5.46 -6.58 -2.69
N SER A 95 6.17 -6.31 -1.59
CA SER A 95 6.01 -5.08 -0.79
C SER A 95 6.59 -3.88 -1.52
N SER A 96 6.00 -2.71 -1.31
CA SER A 96 6.58 -1.43 -1.78
C SER A 96 7.88 -1.04 -1.08
N THR A 97 8.30 -1.80 -0.05
CA THR A 97 9.61 -1.62 0.57
C THR A 97 10.75 -1.63 -0.45
N ASP A 98 10.68 -2.53 -1.44
CA ASP A 98 11.67 -2.66 -2.54
C ASP A 98 11.79 -1.38 -3.39
N LEU A 99 10.79 -0.49 -3.33
CA LEU A 99 10.76 0.76 -4.07
C LEU A 99 11.32 1.95 -3.29
N GLU A 100 11.61 1.83 -1.99
CA GLU A 100 11.95 2.97 -1.13
C GLU A 100 13.24 3.68 -1.57
N ILE A 101 14.24 2.92 -2.03
CA ILE A 101 15.46 3.48 -2.67
C ILE A 101 15.11 4.24 -3.96
N SER A 102 14.20 3.69 -4.78
CA SER A 102 13.77 4.33 -6.01
C SER A 102 12.96 5.60 -5.73
N MET A 103 12.17 5.62 -4.65
CA MET A 103 11.46 6.81 -4.21
C MET A 103 12.44 7.92 -3.81
N ALA A 104 13.42 7.62 -2.96
CA ALA A 104 14.42 8.58 -2.49
C ALA A 104 15.29 9.10 -3.65
N THR A 105 15.70 8.21 -4.56
CA THR A 105 16.44 8.56 -5.77
C THR A 105 15.63 9.51 -6.65
N LEU A 106 14.38 9.15 -6.96
CA LEU A 106 13.53 10.00 -7.80
C LEU A 106 13.26 11.37 -7.16
N HIS A 107 12.99 11.40 -5.85
CA HIS A 107 12.80 12.64 -5.12
C HIS A 107 14.03 13.54 -5.20
N SER A 108 15.23 12.97 -5.03
CA SER A 108 16.50 13.68 -5.15
C SER A 108 16.77 14.18 -6.57
N GLU A 109 16.60 13.33 -7.60
CA GLU A 109 16.83 13.68 -9.01
C GLU A 109 15.86 14.76 -9.51
N LEU A 110 14.67 14.85 -8.91
CA LEU A 110 13.70 15.92 -9.16
C LEU A 110 13.86 17.10 -8.21
N GLU A 111 15.00 17.18 -7.50
CA GLU A 111 15.37 18.27 -6.60
C GLU A 111 14.29 18.57 -5.52
N GLY A 112 13.55 17.54 -5.10
CA GLY A 112 12.47 17.66 -4.13
C GLY A 112 11.29 18.52 -4.58
N THR A 113 11.10 18.73 -5.89
CA THR A 113 10.01 19.56 -6.43
C THR A 113 8.66 18.85 -6.50
N VAL A 114 8.64 17.52 -6.43
CA VAL A 114 7.42 16.69 -6.50
C VAL A 114 7.22 15.90 -5.21
N ASN A 115 5.99 15.48 -4.95
CA ASN A 115 5.72 14.45 -3.97
C ASN A 115 5.90 13.08 -4.61
N VAL A 116 6.59 12.17 -3.94
CA VAL A 116 6.77 10.78 -4.40
C VAL A 116 6.00 9.86 -3.46
N TYR A 117 5.10 9.04 -3.99
CA TYR A 117 4.23 8.13 -3.24
C TYR A 117 4.51 6.68 -3.60
N THR A 118 4.20 5.80 -2.65
CA THR A 118 4.04 4.37 -2.87
C THR A 118 2.94 3.83 -1.95
N MET A 119 2.52 2.61 -2.22
CA MET A 119 1.57 1.88 -1.38
C MET A 119 1.85 0.39 -1.43
N ASP A 120 1.50 -0.30 -0.34
CA ASP A 120 1.40 -1.75 -0.38
C ASP A 120 0.01 -2.12 -0.92
N HIS A 121 -0.01 -2.94 -1.98
CA HIS A 121 -1.27 -3.45 -2.53
C HIS A 121 -2.09 -4.18 -1.45
N ARG A 122 -3.42 -4.20 -1.59
CA ARG A 122 -4.29 -5.03 -0.74
C ARG A 122 -3.75 -6.46 -0.69
N GLY A 123 -3.62 -7.02 0.51
CA GLY A 123 -3.10 -8.36 0.68
C GLY A 123 -1.58 -8.50 0.75
N THR A 124 -0.84 -7.38 0.68
CA THR A 124 0.62 -7.40 0.55
C THR A 124 1.30 -6.52 1.60
N GLY A 125 2.54 -6.84 1.98
CA GLY A 125 3.40 -5.97 2.78
C GLY A 125 2.75 -5.52 4.10
N ARG A 126 2.74 -4.20 4.33
CA ARG A 126 2.22 -3.54 5.53
C ARG A 126 0.73 -3.20 5.45
N SER A 127 0.07 -3.46 4.32
CA SER A 127 -1.39 -3.44 4.22
C SER A 127 -2.00 -4.63 4.98
N THR A 128 -3.33 -4.78 5.00
CA THR A 128 -3.95 -6.04 5.48
C THR A 128 -3.45 -7.19 4.62
N LYS A 129 -2.44 -7.89 5.13
CA LYS A 129 -1.71 -8.92 4.41
C LYS A 129 -2.58 -10.17 4.25
N LEU A 130 -2.51 -10.80 3.09
CA LEU A 130 -3.14 -12.10 2.90
C LEU A 130 -2.38 -13.12 3.72
N ASP A 131 -3.08 -13.73 4.67
CA ASP A 131 -2.58 -14.82 5.47
C ASP A 131 -3.36 -16.09 5.15
N CYS A 132 -2.66 -17.21 5.18
CA CYS A 132 -3.21 -18.53 5.01
C CYS A 132 -2.71 -19.41 6.15
N VAL A 133 -3.61 -19.86 7.02
CA VAL A 133 -3.27 -20.73 8.16
C VAL A 133 -2.54 -22.02 7.72
N ALA A 134 -2.74 -22.44 6.47
CA ALA A 134 -2.06 -23.61 5.89
C ALA A 134 -0.73 -23.29 5.19
N ALA A 135 -0.42 -22.02 4.93
CA ALA A 135 0.83 -21.63 4.31
C ALA A 135 1.97 -21.72 5.34
N GLN A 136 2.86 -22.70 5.16
CA GLN A 136 4.07 -22.83 5.98
C GLN A 136 4.91 -21.54 5.96
N VAL A 137 4.87 -20.84 4.83
CA VAL A 137 5.45 -19.51 4.58
C VAL A 137 5.10 -18.50 5.67
N THR A 138 3.85 -18.46 6.17
CA THR A 138 3.46 -17.48 7.21
C THR A 138 3.71 -17.98 8.64
N THR A 139 4.31 -19.16 8.80
CA THR A 139 4.68 -19.72 10.11
C THR A 139 6.10 -19.32 10.50
N THR A 140 6.38 -19.28 11.80
CA THR A 140 7.73 -19.01 12.34
C THR A 140 8.80 -20.04 11.94
N GLY A 141 8.41 -21.13 11.25
CA GLY A 141 9.30 -22.17 10.74
C GLY A 141 9.73 -21.98 9.29
N SER A 142 9.22 -20.98 8.56
CA SER A 142 9.61 -20.69 7.17
C SER A 142 11.08 -20.24 7.10
N PRO A 143 11.99 -20.97 6.42
CA PRO A 143 13.35 -20.53 6.16
C PRO A 143 13.45 -19.16 5.46
N TRP A 144 12.41 -18.73 4.72
CA TRP A 144 12.40 -17.47 3.97
C TRP A 144 11.37 -16.46 4.50
N GLY A 145 10.82 -16.72 5.69
CA GLY A 145 9.76 -15.90 6.27
C GLY A 145 8.60 -15.76 5.30
N ASP A 146 8.28 -14.52 4.96
CA ASP A 146 7.10 -14.15 4.17
C ASP A 146 7.21 -14.39 2.66
N GLU A 147 8.38 -14.80 2.15
CA GLU A 147 8.61 -15.11 0.74
C GLU A 147 8.23 -16.55 0.40
N ILE A 148 7.51 -16.75 -0.71
CA ILE A 148 7.10 -18.09 -1.14
C ILE A 148 8.30 -18.86 -1.68
N ASP A 149 8.76 -19.87 -0.92
CA ASP A 149 9.70 -20.86 -1.41
C ASP A 149 8.97 -22.06 -2.02
N PRO A 150 9.35 -22.54 -3.22
CA PRO A 150 8.72 -23.72 -3.84
C PRO A 150 8.75 -24.99 -2.98
N SER A 151 9.69 -25.12 -2.05
CA SER A 151 9.78 -26.24 -1.09
C SER A 151 8.72 -26.18 0.02
N GLU A 152 8.11 -25.01 0.23
CA GLU A 152 7.05 -24.78 1.21
C GLU A 152 5.64 -24.89 0.61
N VAL A 153 5.55 -25.01 -0.72
CA VAL A 153 4.29 -25.27 -1.41
C VAL A 153 4.04 -26.79 -1.38
N PRO A 154 2.90 -27.25 -0.83
CA PRO A 154 2.56 -28.67 -0.85
C PRO A 154 2.58 -29.19 -2.29
N ALA A 155 3.23 -30.33 -2.52
CA ALA A 155 3.12 -31.02 -3.80
C ALA A 155 1.64 -31.31 -4.09
N TYR A 156 1.21 -31.11 -5.34
CA TYR A 156 -0.17 -31.41 -5.77
C TYR A 156 -0.58 -32.82 -5.29
N ALA A 157 -1.63 -32.87 -4.47
CA ALA A 157 -2.30 -34.10 -4.06
C ALA A 157 -3.42 -34.45 -5.04
#